data_AF-A0A4C2A6T4-F1
#
_entry.id   AF-A0A4C2A6T4-F1
#
_cell.length_a   1.000
_cell.length_b   1.000
_cell.length_c   1.000
_cell.angle_alpha   90.00
_cell.angle_beta   90.00
_cell.angle_gamma   90.00
#
_symmetry.space_group_name_H-M   'P 1'
#
loop_
_entity.id
_entity.type
_entity.pdbx_description
1 polymer ?
#
loop_
_entity_poly.entity_id
_entity_poly.type
_entity_poly.pdbx_seq_one_letter_code
_entity_poly.pdbx_strand_id
1 'polypeptide(L)'
;MYALYRAVAMVKASREKVVNILSDSRSSLELLSNPRTGHPLAHAIRKVQETLTLKEKKSADADYDYEKIPLSWINKIREETILKWQTRYDSSQTGAITKTFFPDAKKAYATIRKLKPTPVQTQIFTGHTGIAEYLHRFKLLQSPSCECDADKIESVWHIILNAPGMKLHATISNTKSRQS
;
A
#
# COMPACT_ATOMS: atom_id res chain seq x y z
N MET A 1 -6.60 1.67 -10.32
CA MET A 1 -6.58 1.80 -11.81
C MET A 1 -5.26 1.40 -12.47
N TYR A 2 -4.09 1.96 -12.10
CA TYR A 2 -2.82 1.62 -12.79
C TYR A 2 -2.43 0.13 -12.72
N ALA A 3 -2.70 -0.54 -11.59
CA ALA A 3 -2.49 -1.99 -11.46
C ALA A 3 -3.30 -2.80 -12.47
N LEU A 4 -4.59 -2.45 -12.69
CA LEU A 4 -5.45 -3.06 -13.70
C LEU A 4 -4.91 -2.83 -15.12
N TYR A 5 -4.46 -1.62 -15.41
CA TYR A 5 -3.84 -1.31 -16.70
C TYR A 5 -2.62 -2.18 -16.98
N ARG A 6 -1.71 -2.34 -16.01
CA ARG A 6 -0.56 -3.24 -16.15
C ARG A 6 -0.98 -4.70 -16.28
N ALA A 7 -1.98 -5.16 -15.51
CA ALA A 7 -2.49 -6.52 -15.61
C ALA A 7 -2.99 -6.82 -17.04
N VAL A 8 -3.80 -5.92 -17.61
CA VAL A 8 -4.31 -6.04 -18.98
C VAL A 8 -3.19 -6.01 -20.01
N ALA A 9 -2.17 -5.16 -19.82
CA ALA A 9 -0.99 -5.13 -20.69
C ALA A 9 -0.19 -6.44 -20.63
N MET A 10 -0.05 -7.05 -19.45
CA MET A 10 0.60 -8.37 -19.30
C MET A 10 -0.22 -9.48 -19.97
N VAL A 11 -1.55 -9.46 -19.86
CA VAL A 11 -2.43 -10.42 -20.54
C VAL A 11 -2.30 -10.31 -22.05
N LYS A 12 -2.23 -9.08 -22.61
CA LYS A 12 -2.01 -8.89 -24.05
C LYS A 12 -0.69 -9.49 -24.55
N ALA A 13 0.33 -9.53 -23.70
CA ALA A 13 1.63 -10.14 -24.01
C ALA A 13 1.66 -11.66 -23.73
N SER A 14 0.63 -12.21 -23.08
CA SER A 14 0.52 -13.62 -22.74
C SER A 14 0.07 -14.47 -23.94
N ARG A 15 0.33 -15.78 -23.86
CA ARG A 15 -0.18 -16.80 -24.79
C ARG A 15 -1.49 -17.44 -24.31
N GLU A 16 -1.92 -17.12 -23.09
CA GLU A 16 -3.15 -17.64 -22.51
C GLU A 16 -4.38 -17.13 -23.26
N LYS A 17 -5.28 -18.04 -23.63
CA LYS A 17 -6.49 -17.70 -24.40
C LYS A 17 -7.54 -17.01 -23.52
N VAL A 18 -7.72 -17.48 -22.29
CA VAL A 18 -8.71 -16.93 -21.36
C VAL A 18 -8.02 -16.62 -20.04
N VAL A 19 -8.11 -15.36 -19.59
CA VAL A 19 -7.53 -14.90 -18.33
C VAL A 19 -8.54 -14.07 -17.55
N ASN A 20 -8.72 -14.39 -16.28
CA ASN A 20 -9.52 -13.59 -15.35
C ASN A 20 -8.62 -12.62 -14.58
N ILE A 21 -8.91 -11.32 -14.69
CA ILE A 21 -8.23 -10.27 -13.90
C ILE A 21 -9.14 -9.86 -12.75
N LEU A 22 -8.70 -10.13 -11.53
CA LEU A 22 -9.44 -9.80 -10.31
C LEU A 22 -8.91 -8.50 -9.69
N SER A 23 -9.81 -7.70 -9.11
CA SER A 23 -9.46 -6.46 -8.41
C SER A 23 -10.40 -6.25 -7.23
N ASP A 24 -9.83 -5.81 -6.10
CA ASP A 24 -10.53 -5.44 -4.87
C ASP A 24 -11.03 -3.98 -4.86
N SER A 25 -10.56 -3.16 -5.79
CA SER A 25 -10.95 -1.75 -5.91
C SER A 25 -12.29 -1.59 -6.65
N ARG A 26 -13.40 -1.52 -5.90
CA ARG A 26 -14.76 -1.22 -6.43
C ARG A 26 -14.78 0.04 -7.30
N SER A 27 -14.17 1.13 -6.83
CA SER A 27 -14.09 2.40 -7.58
C SER A 27 -13.35 2.26 -8.91
N SER A 28 -12.29 1.43 -8.99
CA SER A 28 -11.61 1.17 -10.25
C SER A 28 -12.49 0.36 -11.21
N LEU A 29 -13.26 -0.60 -10.70
CA LEU A 29 -14.17 -1.43 -11.50
C LEU A 29 -15.37 -0.61 -12.01
N GLU A 30 -16.01 0.18 -11.17
CA GLU A 30 -17.10 1.09 -11.56
C GLU A 30 -16.64 2.08 -12.64
N LEU A 31 -15.42 2.62 -12.48
CA LEU A 31 -14.83 3.51 -13.48
C LEU A 31 -14.60 2.80 -14.83
N LEU A 32 -14.26 1.51 -14.82
CA LEU A 32 -14.15 0.68 -16.04
C LEU A 32 -15.51 0.27 -16.61
N SER A 33 -16.56 0.19 -15.80
CA SER A 33 -17.92 -0.10 -16.27
C SER A 33 -18.62 1.13 -16.86
N ASN A 34 -18.26 2.35 -16.43
CA ASN A 34 -18.92 3.57 -16.90
C ASN A 34 -18.48 4.00 -18.33
N PRO A 35 -19.30 3.82 -19.39
CA PRO A 35 -18.89 4.07 -20.77
C PRO A 35 -18.43 5.51 -21.03
N ARG A 36 -18.90 6.49 -20.25
CA ARG A 36 -18.62 7.93 -20.41
C ARG A 36 -17.39 8.41 -19.64
N THR A 37 -16.60 7.51 -19.06
CA THR A 37 -15.38 7.88 -18.34
C THR A 37 -14.36 8.55 -19.26
N GLY A 38 -13.88 9.73 -18.88
CA GLY A 38 -12.75 10.41 -19.53
C GLY A 38 -11.38 9.97 -19.03
N HIS A 39 -11.31 8.97 -18.14
CA HIS A 39 -10.05 8.59 -17.51
C HIS A 39 -9.10 7.90 -18.52
N PRO A 40 -7.88 8.42 -18.76
CA PRO A 40 -7.00 7.94 -19.83
C PRO A 40 -6.62 6.46 -19.68
N LEU A 41 -6.36 5.98 -18.45
CA LEU A 41 -6.08 4.55 -18.22
C LEU A 41 -7.31 3.65 -18.42
N ALA A 42 -8.52 4.13 -18.14
CA ALA A 42 -9.74 3.34 -18.34
C ALA A 42 -10.00 3.17 -19.85
N HIS A 43 -9.81 4.25 -20.61
CA HIS A 43 -9.86 4.21 -22.07
C HIS A 43 -8.79 3.27 -22.65
N ALA A 44 -7.56 3.35 -22.16
CA ALA A 44 -6.48 2.46 -22.61
C ALA A 44 -6.78 0.98 -22.32
N ILE A 45 -7.33 0.67 -21.15
CA ILE A 45 -7.77 -0.70 -20.79
C ILE A 45 -8.84 -1.20 -21.76
N ARG A 46 -9.89 -0.41 -22.01
CA ARG A 46 -10.96 -0.83 -22.92
C ARG A 46 -10.49 -1.04 -24.34
N LYS A 47 -9.65 -0.14 -24.87
CA LYS A 47 -9.06 -0.30 -26.19
C LYS A 47 -8.28 -1.61 -26.30
N VAL A 48 -7.55 -2.00 -25.26
CA VAL A 48 -6.87 -3.30 -25.23
C VAL A 48 -7.88 -4.45 -25.19
N GLN A 49 -8.92 -4.36 -24.35
CA GLN A 49 -9.99 -5.37 -24.31
C GLN A 49 -10.64 -5.57 -25.68
N GLU A 50 -10.99 -4.49 -26.38
CA GLU A 50 -11.54 -4.53 -27.75
C GLU A 50 -10.58 -5.26 -28.72
N THR A 51 -9.27 -4.99 -28.65
CA THR A 51 -8.30 -5.70 -29.49
C THR A 51 -8.15 -7.18 -29.16
N LEU A 52 -8.43 -7.58 -27.92
CA LEU A 52 -8.37 -8.97 -27.48
C LEU A 52 -9.66 -9.73 -27.84
N THR A 53 -10.83 -9.11 -27.68
CA THR A 53 -12.12 -9.70 -28.04
C THR A 53 -12.31 -9.87 -29.55
N LEU A 54 -11.71 -8.98 -30.37
CA LEU A 54 -11.72 -9.12 -31.83
C LEU A 54 -10.93 -10.34 -32.33
N LYS A 55 -10.01 -10.90 -31.54
CA LYS A 55 -9.25 -12.11 -31.89
C LYS A 55 -10.01 -13.42 -31.62
N GLU A 56 -11.07 -13.37 -30.82
CA GLU A 56 -11.87 -14.54 -30.44
C GLU A 56 -13.36 -14.20 -30.48
N LYS A 57 -13.94 -14.06 -31.69
CA LYS A 57 -15.40 -14.09 -31.84
C LYS A 57 -15.91 -15.52 -31.66
N LYS A 58 -16.17 -15.91 -30.41
CA LYS A 58 -17.21 -16.89 -30.05
C LYS A 58 -17.55 -16.80 -28.56
N SER A 59 -18.81 -16.41 -28.29
CA SER A 59 -19.64 -16.63 -27.09
C SER A 59 -19.08 -16.20 -25.73
N ALA A 60 -19.82 -15.64 -24.79
CA ALA A 60 -21.18 -15.16 -24.64
C ALA A 60 -21.11 -14.17 -23.47
N ASP A 61 -22.22 -13.52 -23.15
CA ASP A 61 -22.40 -12.70 -21.94
C ASP A 61 -21.83 -13.45 -20.71
N ALA A 62 -20.62 -13.07 -20.30
CA ALA A 62 -19.91 -13.75 -19.22
C ALA A 62 -20.49 -13.20 -17.92
N ASP A 63 -21.52 -13.89 -17.42
CA ASP A 63 -21.98 -13.76 -16.04
C ASP A 63 -20.83 -14.20 -15.12
N TYR A 64 -20.01 -13.23 -14.70
CA TYR A 64 -18.91 -13.44 -13.75
C TYR A 64 -19.51 -13.64 -12.36
N ASP A 65 -20.01 -14.84 -12.12
CA ASP A 65 -20.54 -15.20 -10.82
C ASP A 65 -19.39 -15.55 -9.87
N TYR A 66 -18.96 -14.55 -9.10
CA TYR A 66 -17.96 -14.72 -8.05
C TYR A 66 -18.36 -15.79 -7.02
N GLU A 67 -19.65 -16.10 -6.87
CA GLU A 67 -20.15 -17.13 -5.95
C GLU A 67 -19.86 -18.54 -6.46
N LYS A 68 -19.62 -18.73 -7.76
CA LYS A 68 -19.23 -20.02 -8.35
C LYS A 68 -17.73 -20.33 -8.19
N ILE A 69 -16.91 -19.41 -7.67
CA ILE A 69 -15.48 -19.66 -7.47
C ILE A 69 -15.29 -20.56 -6.24
N PRO A 70 -14.70 -21.77 -6.36
CA PRO A 70 -14.50 -22.64 -5.22
C PRO A 70 -13.64 -21.98 -4.14
N LEU A 71 -14.08 -22.05 -2.88
CA LEU A 71 -13.34 -21.52 -1.73
C LEU A 71 -11.92 -22.10 -1.61
N SER A 72 -11.72 -23.34 -2.04
CA SER A 72 -10.40 -23.99 -2.10
C SER A 72 -9.42 -23.21 -2.97
N TRP A 73 -9.87 -22.68 -4.11
CA TRP A 73 -9.03 -21.90 -5.02
C TRP A 73 -8.71 -20.53 -4.44
N ILE A 74 -9.69 -19.87 -3.82
CA ILE A 74 -9.49 -18.60 -3.11
C ILE A 74 -8.48 -18.76 -1.98
N ASN A 75 -8.60 -19.84 -1.20
CA ASN A 75 -7.66 -20.14 -0.12
C ASN A 75 -6.23 -20.34 -0.64
N LYS A 76 -6.06 -21.06 -1.76
CA LYS A 76 -4.75 -21.24 -2.40
C LYS A 76 -4.15 -19.89 -2.84
N ILE A 77 -4.93 -19.05 -3.51
CA ILE A 77 -4.47 -17.71 -3.94
C ILE A 77 -4.09 -16.86 -2.72
N ARG A 78 -4.89 -16.94 -1.63
CA ARG A 78 -4.60 -16.21 -0.39
C ARG A 78 -3.28 -16.66 0.22
N GLU A 79 -3.03 -17.96 0.30
CA GLU A 79 -1.77 -18.52 0.83
C GLU A 79 -0.56 -18.09 0.00
N GLU A 80 -0.65 -18.20 -1.34
CA GLU A 80 0.41 -17.74 -2.25
C GLU A 80 0.64 -16.23 -2.15
N THR A 81 -0.42 -15.44 -1.99
CA THR A 81 -0.34 -13.98 -1.86
C THR A 81 0.33 -13.58 -0.55
N ILE A 82 -0.03 -14.22 0.56
CA ILE A 82 0.59 -13.99 1.86
C ILE A 82 2.09 -14.30 1.80
N LEU A 83 2.48 -15.41 1.17
CA LEU A 83 3.89 -15.76 1.01
C LEU A 83 4.65 -14.69 0.21
N LYS A 84 4.10 -14.27 -0.94
CA LYS A 84 4.68 -13.20 -1.76
C LYS A 84 4.80 -11.89 -1.00
N TRP A 85 3.81 -11.55 -0.17
CA TRP A 85 3.83 -10.36 0.66
C TRP A 85 4.91 -10.44 1.73
N GLN A 86 5.05 -11.58 2.40
CA GLN A 86 6.10 -11.80 3.38
C GLN A 86 7.49 -11.68 2.73
N THR A 87 7.73 -12.35 1.60
CA THR A 87 9.01 -12.26 0.88
C THR A 87 9.36 -10.81 0.52
N ARG A 88 8.39 -10.05 -0.02
CA ARG A 88 8.61 -8.62 -0.33
C ARG A 88 8.85 -7.79 0.91
N TYR A 89 8.12 -8.09 1.98
CA TYR A 89 8.29 -7.43 3.26
C TYR A 89 9.71 -7.64 3.76
N ASP A 90 10.18 -8.88 3.85
CA ASP A 90 11.51 -9.25 4.32
C ASP A 90 12.60 -8.57 3.48
N SER A 91 12.51 -8.65 2.15
CA SER A 91 13.51 -8.09 1.24
C SER A 91 13.49 -6.56 1.10
N SER A 92 12.45 -5.89 1.62
CA SER A 92 12.32 -4.43 1.48
C SER A 92 13.39 -3.69 2.28
N GLN A 93 14.01 -2.67 1.69
CA GLN A 93 14.90 -1.74 2.41
C GLN A 93 14.12 -0.65 3.18
N THR A 94 12.81 -0.52 2.94
CA THR A 94 11.95 0.48 3.60
C THR A 94 11.19 -0.13 4.76
N GLY A 95 10.73 0.73 5.68
CA GLY A 95 9.89 0.30 6.81
C GLY A 95 10.65 -0.41 7.94
N ALA A 96 11.94 -0.13 8.10
CA ALA A 96 12.77 -0.76 9.14
C ALA A 96 12.15 -0.64 10.56
N ILE A 97 11.64 0.54 10.92
CA ILE A 97 10.96 0.74 12.22
C ILE A 97 9.72 -0.14 12.34
N THR A 98 8.87 -0.18 11.30
CA THR A 98 7.69 -1.05 11.26
C THR A 98 8.04 -2.52 11.44
N LYS A 99 9.14 -2.97 10.82
CA LYS A 99 9.62 -4.36 10.93
C LYS A 99 10.07 -4.73 12.33
N THR A 100 10.58 -3.78 13.11
CA THR A 100 10.96 -4.07 14.50
C THR A 100 9.74 -4.38 15.37
N PHE A 101 8.60 -3.70 15.13
CA PHE A 101 7.35 -3.96 15.86
C PHE A 101 6.54 -5.12 15.25
N PHE A 102 6.58 -5.29 13.93
CA PHE A 102 5.77 -6.23 13.18
C PHE A 102 6.61 -7.02 12.17
N PRO A 103 7.50 -7.91 12.62
CA PRO A 103 8.42 -8.62 11.73
C PRO A 103 7.72 -9.58 10.75
N ASP A 104 6.54 -10.08 11.13
CA ASP A 104 5.73 -11.02 10.35
C ASP A 104 4.52 -10.29 9.77
N ALA A 105 4.52 -10.09 8.45
CA ALA A 105 3.46 -9.39 7.73
C ALA A 105 2.12 -10.14 7.79
N LYS A 106 2.15 -11.49 7.86
CA LYS A 106 0.95 -12.32 8.00
C LYS A 106 0.28 -12.10 9.35
N LYS A 107 1.07 -11.98 10.42
CA LYS A 107 0.55 -11.77 11.78
C LYS A 107 0.23 -10.30 12.07
N ALA A 108 0.92 -9.36 11.43
CA ALA A 108 0.79 -7.92 11.67
C ALA A 108 -0.67 -7.45 11.64
N TYR A 109 -1.44 -7.86 10.64
CA TYR A 109 -2.84 -7.46 10.50
C TYR A 109 -3.70 -7.89 11.70
N ALA A 110 -3.56 -9.14 12.14
CA ALA A 110 -4.30 -9.66 13.29
C ALA A 110 -3.91 -8.95 14.58
N THR A 111 -2.62 -8.67 14.76
CA THR A 111 -2.10 -7.91 15.91
C THR A 111 -2.65 -6.49 15.93
N ILE A 112 -2.57 -5.76 14.82
CA ILE A 112 -3.04 -4.37 14.70
C ILE A 112 -4.55 -4.28 14.97
N ARG A 113 -5.34 -5.22 14.44
CA ARG A 113 -6.79 -5.24 14.66
C ARG A 113 -7.16 -5.41 16.14
N LYS A 114 -6.36 -6.17 16.90
CA LYS A 114 -6.55 -6.35 18.35
C LYS A 114 -6.06 -5.14 19.14
N LEU A 115 -4.88 -4.61 18.77
CA LEU A 115 -4.25 -3.49 19.46
C LEU A 115 -5.03 -2.17 19.29
N LYS A 116 -5.67 -1.96 18.12
CA LYS A 116 -6.37 -0.72 17.76
C LYS A 116 -5.52 0.53 18.08
N PRO A 117 -4.35 0.68 17.45
CA PRO A 117 -3.39 1.70 17.84
C PRO A 117 -3.97 3.10 17.69
N THR A 118 -3.64 3.97 18.64
CA THR A 118 -3.95 5.39 18.55
C THR A 118 -3.15 6.04 17.39
N PRO A 119 -3.52 7.25 16.95
CA PRO A 119 -2.74 7.98 15.93
C PRO A 119 -1.26 8.14 16.32
N VAL A 120 -0.97 8.39 17.59
CA VAL A 120 0.40 8.53 18.10
C VAL A 120 1.16 7.20 18.02
N GLN A 121 0.54 6.11 18.45
CA GLN A 121 1.16 4.78 18.35
C GLN A 121 1.41 4.38 16.89
N THR A 122 0.50 4.74 15.98
CA THR A 122 0.67 4.49 14.54
C THR A 122 1.87 5.25 13.97
N GLN A 123 2.07 6.50 14.37
CA GLN A 123 3.25 7.27 13.99
C GLN A 123 4.53 6.62 14.50
N ILE A 124 4.56 6.20 15.78
CA ILE A 124 5.70 5.49 16.39
C ILE A 124 6.00 4.20 15.63
N PHE A 125 4.99 3.34 15.42
CA PHE A 125 5.18 2.04 14.77
C PHE A 125 5.62 2.15 13.33
N THR A 126 5.24 3.21 12.63
CA THR A 126 5.64 3.43 11.24
C THR A 126 6.90 4.27 11.11
N GLY A 127 7.39 4.85 12.22
CA GLY A 127 8.49 5.81 12.21
C GLY A 127 8.15 7.14 11.56
N HIS A 128 6.87 7.45 11.32
CA HIS A 128 6.42 8.73 10.75
C HIS A 128 6.04 9.69 11.89
N THR A 129 7.02 10.01 12.71
CA THR A 129 6.87 10.82 13.92
C THR A 129 7.34 12.25 13.69
N GLY A 130 6.98 13.17 14.58
CA GLY A 130 7.48 14.55 14.58
C GLY A 130 8.84 14.73 15.28
N ILE A 131 9.67 13.69 15.35
CA ILE A 131 10.96 13.73 16.08
C ILE A 131 12.12 14.16 15.18
N ALA A 132 13.21 14.66 15.77
CA ALA A 132 14.31 15.30 15.06
C ALA A 132 14.95 14.38 14.00
N GLU A 133 15.15 13.09 14.29
CA GLU A 133 15.70 12.13 13.31
C GLU A 133 14.84 12.09 12.03
N TYR A 134 13.52 11.98 12.18
CA TYR A 134 12.59 11.92 11.05
C TYR A 134 12.55 13.26 10.31
N LEU A 135 12.39 14.37 11.04
CA LEU A 135 12.29 15.70 10.45
C LEU A 135 13.56 16.11 9.71
N HIS A 136 14.74 15.78 10.24
CA HIS A 136 16.02 16.01 9.61
C HIS A 136 16.16 15.22 8.29
N ARG A 137 15.74 13.94 8.26
CA ARG A 137 15.73 13.14 7.03
C ARG A 137 14.89 13.77 5.91
N PHE A 138 13.81 14.47 6.25
CA PHE A 138 12.97 15.22 5.31
C PHE A 138 13.38 16.68 5.12
N LYS A 139 14.53 17.10 5.66
CA LYS A 139 15.09 18.45 5.54
C LYS A 139 14.19 19.54 6.13
N LEU A 140 13.39 19.18 7.14
CA LEU A 140 12.55 20.11 7.91
C LEU A 140 13.25 20.64 9.15
N LEU A 141 14.30 19.94 9.61
CA LEU A 141 15.17 20.35 10.71
C LEU A 141 16.63 20.24 10.27
N GLN A 142 17.51 21.08 10.82
CA GLN A 142 18.92 21.14 10.43
C GLN A 142 19.78 20.07 11.10
N SER A 143 19.36 19.55 12.25
CA SER A 143 20.08 18.51 13.00
C SER A 143 19.11 17.44 13.49
N PRO A 144 19.52 16.15 13.53
CA PRO A 144 18.74 15.08 14.14
C PRO A 144 18.96 14.94 15.66
N SER A 145 19.78 15.81 16.28
CA SER A 145 20.11 15.76 17.70
C SER A 145 18.90 16.03 18.60
N CYS A 146 18.87 15.39 19.77
CA CYS A 146 17.87 15.62 20.80
C CYS A 146 18.22 16.84 21.68
N GLU A 147 17.19 17.49 22.22
CA GLU A 147 17.37 18.59 23.17
C GLU A 147 18.01 18.14 24.49
N CYS A 148 17.88 16.87 24.87
CA CYS A 148 18.46 16.37 26.12
C CYS A 148 20.00 16.27 26.06
N ASP A 149 20.55 16.06 24.87
CA ASP A 149 21.97 15.80 24.64
C ASP A 149 22.27 15.95 23.13
N ALA A 150 23.11 16.95 22.80
CA ALA A 150 23.45 17.29 21.43
C ALA A 150 24.16 16.15 20.68
N ASP A 151 24.80 15.23 21.39
CA ASP A 151 25.51 14.08 20.82
C ASP A 151 24.58 12.87 20.58
N LYS A 152 23.32 12.93 21.05
CA LYS A 152 22.33 11.86 20.86
C LYS A 152 21.34 12.21 19.76
N ILE A 153 21.12 11.25 18.86
CA ILE A 153 20.04 11.33 17.86
C ILE A 153 18.69 11.08 18.53
N GLU A 154 17.72 11.96 18.27
CA GLU A 154 16.34 11.81 18.71
C GLU A 154 15.59 10.79 17.86
N SER A 155 15.93 9.53 18.05
CA SER A 155 15.28 8.39 17.37
C SER A 155 14.05 7.88 18.11
N VAL A 156 13.22 7.09 17.43
CA VAL A 156 12.08 6.40 18.07
C VAL A 156 12.53 5.60 19.30
N TRP A 157 13.70 4.95 19.24
CA TRP A 157 14.25 4.19 20.37
C TRP A 157 14.72 5.09 21.51
N HIS A 158 15.31 6.25 21.19
CA HIS A 158 15.68 7.24 22.19
C HIS A 158 14.46 7.69 23.00
N ILE A 159 13.35 8.00 22.30
CA ILE A 159 12.10 8.41 22.94
C ILE A 159 11.49 7.29 23.79
N ILE A 160 11.45 6.05 23.29
CA ILE A 160 10.80 4.94 23.99
C ILE A 160 11.60 4.50 25.23
N LEU A 161 12.93 4.51 25.15
CA LEU A 161 13.79 3.88 26.17
C LEU A 161 14.45 4.86 27.14
N ASN A 162 14.74 6.09 26.71
CA ASN A 162 15.74 6.92 27.39
C ASN A 162 15.33 8.39 27.64
N ALA A 163 14.22 8.88 27.10
CA ALA A 163 13.89 10.30 27.18
C ALA A 163 13.18 10.67 28.50
N PRO A 164 13.73 11.59 29.31
CA PRO A 164 13.01 12.16 30.45
C PRO A 164 11.94 13.15 29.95
N GLY A 165 10.71 12.68 29.80
CA GLY A 165 9.52 13.54 29.78
C GLY A 165 9.19 14.30 28.49
N MET A 166 9.41 13.73 27.31
CA MET A 166 9.00 14.38 26.05
C MET A 166 7.48 14.37 25.80
N LYS A 167 6.95 15.54 25.42
CA LYS A 167 5.62 15.71 24.81
C LYS A 167 5.77 15.48 23.30
N LEU A 168 5.20 14.40 22.78
CA LEU A 168 5.04 14.22 21.33
C LEU A 168 4.20 15.39 20.80
N HIS A 169 4.84 16.36 20.14
CA HIS A 169 4.14 17.44 19.45
C HIS A 169 3.40 16.83 18.25
N ALA A 170 2.15 16.43 18.48
CA ALA A 170 1.23 15.99 17.45
C ALA A 170 0.77 17.21 16.64
N THR A 171 1.63 17.75 15.77
CA THR A 171 1.17 18.72 14.77
C THR A 171 2.15 18.79 13.59
N ILE A 172 1.94 17.93 12.58
CA ILE A 172 2.16 18.38 11.21
C ILE A 172 0.89 19.18 10.86
N SER A 173 0.84 20.42 11.34
CA SER A 173 -0.11 21.41 10.82
C SER A 173 0.31 21.66 9.40
N ASN A 174 -0.61 21.36 8.48
CA ASN A 174 -0.49 21.62 7.07
C ASN A 174 -0.48 23.14 6.84
N THR A 175 0.65 23.80 7.07
CA THR A 175 0.86 25.20 6.72
C THR A 175 1.96 25.28 5.68
N LYS A 176 1.63 24.93 4.43
CA LYS A 176 2.22 25.64 3.29
C LYS A 176 1.57 27.02 3.24
N SER A 177 2.11 27.94 4.04
CA SER A 177 1.97 29.37 3.78
C SER A 177 2.63 29.65 2.43
N ARG A 178 1.84 30.15 1.48
CA ARG A 178 2.31 30.92 0.32
C ARG A 178 3.32 31.96 0.81
N GLN A 179 4.52 31.94 0.25
CA GLN A 179 5.40 33.10 0.08
C GLN A 179 5.64 33.14 -1.44
N SER A 180 4.89 34.02 -2.12
CA SER A 180 5.30 35.37 -2.57
C SER A 180 6.23 35.29 -3.77
#